data_AF-A0A101FUA5-F1
#
_entry.id   AF-A0A101FUA5-F1
#
_cell.length_a   1.000
_cell.length_b   1.000
_cell.length_c   1.000
_cell.angle_alpha   90.00
_cell.angle_beta   90.00
_cell.angle_gamma   90.00
#
_symmetry.space_group_name_H-M   'P 1'
#
loop_
_entity.id
_entity.type
_entity.pdbx_description
1 polymer ?
#
loop_
_entity_poly.entity_id
_entity_poly.type
_entity_poly.pdbx_seq_one_letter_code
_entity_poly.pdbx_strand_id
1 'polypeptide(L)'
;LAAGCAAASLTHDLELKRRRNNQNLEQRPHHDAKNNFNHLMSRIDSFEIAVRKRLMKIKELWPNLTAFYFVDGAPATNNAIENYYSTSLKTHRKRQLKTREIEDQMRLSALKRAGMFGKPEKTLLEAFLMFIPFLDPG
;
A
#
# COMPACT_ATOMS: atom_id res chain seq x y z
N LEU A 1 32.92 -12.02 -4.26
CA LEU A 1 31.58 -12.53 -4.65
C LEU A 1 30.90 -13.39 -3.57
N ALA A 2 31.63 -14.18 -2.75
CA ALA A 2 31.02 -15.02 -1.70
C ALA A 2 30.48 -14.28 -0.45
N ALA A 3 31.08 -13.16 -0.04
CA ALA A 3 30.69 -12.45 1.19
C ALA A 3 29.30 -11.78 1.13
N GLY A 4 28.85 -11.38 -0.07
CA GLY A 4 27.55 -10.71 -0.24
C GLY A 4 26.35 -11.64 -0.08
N CYS A 5 26.47 -12.91 -0.51
CA CYS A 5 25.40 -13.91 -0.38
C CYS A 5 25.21 -14.34 1.08
N ALA A 6 26.29 -14.46 1.84
CA ALA A 6 26.23 -14.84 3.25
C ALA A 6 25.52 -13.77 4.10
N ALA A 7 25.85 -12.50 3.90
CA ALA A 7 25.20 -11.38 4.59
C ALA A 7 23.70 -11.29 4.27
N ALA A 8 23.32 -11.48 3.01
CA ALA A 8 21.92 -11.47 2.58
C ALA A 8 21.09 -12.60 3.24
N SER A 9 21.64 -13.82 3.29
CA SER A 9 20.95 -14.95 3.94
C SER A 9 20.74 -14.71 5.44
N LEU A 10 21.75 -14.14 6.11
CA LEU A 10 21.69 -13.84 7.54
C LEU A 10 20.64 -12.74 7.84
N THR A 11 20.60 -11.68 7.03
CA THR A 11 19.58 -10.63 7.17
C THR A 11 18.17 -11.17 6.95
N HIS A 12 18.00 -12.06 5.97
CA HIS A 12 16.72 -12.69 5.64
C HIS A 12 16.23 -13.59 6.78
N ASP A 13 17.10 -14.40 7.37
CA ASP A 13 16.75 -15.27 8.49
C ASP A 13 16.41 -14.49 9.77
N LEU A 14 17.11 -13.38 10.02
CA LEU A 14 16.78 -12.46 11.10
C LEU A 14 15.43 -11.78 10.88
N GLU A 15 15.12 -11.39 9.65
CA GLU A 15 13.83 -10.81 9.28
C GLU A 15 12.68 -11.81 9.46
N LEU A 16 12.85 -13.06 9.01
CA LEU A 16 11.88 -14.13 9.22
C LEU A 16 11.62 -14.42 10.70
N LYS A 17 12.68 -14.46 11.53
CA LYS A 17 12.54 -14.64 12.99
C LYS A 17 11.73 -13.51 13.63
N ARG A 18 11.99 -12.26 13.26
CA ARG A 18 11.23 -11.09 13.77
C ARG A 18 9.75 -11.15 13.40
N ARG A 19 9.45 -11.49 12.13
CA ARG A 19 8.08 -11.67 11.65
C ARG A 19 7.33 -12.74 12.43
N ARG A 20 7.97 -13.90 12.69
CA ARG A 20 7.37 -14.99 13.49
C ARG A 20 7.06 -14.57 14.92
N ASN A 21 7.83 -13.64 15.47
CA ASN A 21 7.68 -13.16 16.84
C ASN A 21 6.83 -11.87 16.95
N ASN A 22 6.24 -11.37 15.86
CA ASN A 22 5.54 -10.08 15.80
C ASN A 22 6.37 -8.91 16.38
N GLN A 23 7.70 -8.98 16.27
CA GLN A 23 8.59 -7.93 16.75
C GLN A 23 8.71 -6.84 15.68
N ASN A 24 8.26 -5.63 15.99
CA ASN A 24 8.56 -4.46 15.17
C ASN A 24 10.08 -4.24 15.17
N LEU A 25 10.64 -3.88 14.01
CA LEU A 25 12.01 -3.37 13.98
C LEU A 25 12.08 -2.15 14.91
N GLU A 26 13.08 -2.10 15.78
CA GLU A 26 13.34 -0.88 16.52
C GLU A 26 13.79 0.20 15.54
N GLN A 27 13.14 1.36 15.65
CA GLN A 27 13.55 2.53 14.91
C GLN A 27 14.97 2.91 15.37
N ARG A 28 15.89 3.09 14.41
CA ARG A 28 17.21 3.65 14.72
C ARG A 28 17.01 4.94 15.52
N PRO A 29 17.81 5.28 16.55
CA PRO A 29 17.65 6.53 17.27
C PRO A 29 17.75 7.78 16.38
N HIS A 30 17.02 8.84 16.73
CA HIS A 30 17.01 10.10 15.95
C HIS A 30 18.42 10.69 15.78
N HIS A 31 19.25 10.62 16.82
CA HIS A 31 20.61 11.13 16.79
C HIS A 31 21.47 10.42 15.74
N ASP A 32 21.35 9.09 15.63
CA ASP A 32 22.08 8.30 14.64
C ASP A 32 21.60 8.62 13.23
N ALA A 33 20.30 8.75 13.02
CA ALA A 33 19.76 9.15 11.72
C ALA A 33 20.31 10.52 11.28
N LYS A 34 20.37 11.49 12.21
CA LYS A 34 20.93 12.81 11.96
C LYS A 34 22.43 12.75 11.66
N ASN A 35 23.20 11.95 12.40
CA ASN A 35 24.65 11.78 12.17
C ASN A 35 24.93 11.19 10.79
N ASN A 36 24.18 10.16 10.39
CA ASN A 36 24.30 9.56 9.05
C ASN A 36 23.97 10.57 7.95
N PHE A 37 22.91 11.36 8.14
CA PHE A 37 22.54 12.39 7.17
C PHE A 37 23.60 13.49 7.05
N ASN A 38 24.15 13.95 8.17
CA ASN A 38 25.25 14.93 8.17
C ASN A 38 26.49 14.40 7.45
N HIS A 39 26.83 13.12 7.65
CA HIS A 39 27.94 12.48 6.95
C HIS A 39 27.69 12.45 5.43
N LEU A 40 26.47 12.11 4.98
CA LEU A 40 26.10 12.21 3.56
C LEU A 40 26.22 13.65 3.04
N MET A 41 25.77 14.63 3.81
CA MET A 41 25.80 16.04 3.43
C MET A 41 27.24 16.57 3.33
N SER A 42 28.16 16.11 4.19
CA SER A 42 29.58 16.48 4.14
C SER A 42 30.27 16.07 2.83
N ARG A 43 29.72 15.04 2.16
CA ARG A 43 30.23 14.49 0.90
C ARG A 43 29.35 14.87 -0.28
N ILE A 44 28.49 15.88 -0.15
CA ILE A 44 27.48 16.20 -1.17
C ILE A 44 28.10 16.43 -2.55
N ASP A 45 29.27 17.05 -2.61
CA ASP A 45 29.95 17.36 -3.86
C ASP A 45 30.59 16.16 -4.56
N SER A 46 30.64 15.00 -3.90
CA SER A 46 31.06 13.74 -4.53
C SER A 46 29.94 13.02 -5.28
N PHE A 47 28.67 13.45 -5.11
CA PHE A 47 27.54 12.78 -5.74
C PHE A 47 27.13 13.43 -7.07
N GLU A 48 26.36 12.69 -7.87
CA GLU A 48 25.70 13.20 -9.06
C GLU A 48 24.67 14.29 -8.74
N ILE A 49 24.42 15.19 -9.70
CA ILE A 49 23.50 16.33 -9.55
C ILE A 49 22.10 15.88 -9.08
N ALA A 50 21.59 14.76 -9.59
CA ALA A 50 20.28 14.23 -9.20
C ALA A 50 20.24 13.85 -7.71
N VAL A 51 21.30 13.22 -7.21
CA VAL A 51 21.42 12.84 -5.79
C VAL A 51 21.57 14.08 -4.92
N ARG A 52 22.37 15.08 -5.33
CA ARG A 52 22.51 16.36 -4.61
C ARG A 52 21.18 17.06 -4.44
N LYS A 53 20.39 17.18 -5.52
CA LYS A 53 19.05 17.79 -5.47
C LYS A 53 18.13 17.10 -4.47
N ARG A 54 18.16 15.76 -4.42
CA ARG A 54 17.38 14.99 -3.44
C ARG A 54 17.86 15.22 -2.01
N LEU A 55 19.16 15.18 -1.76
CA LEU A 55 19.73 15.43 -0.44
C LEU A 55 19.41 16.85 0.07
N MET A 56 19.47 17.85 -0.82
CA MET A 56 19.05 19.21 -0.49
C MET A 56 17.56 19.29 -0.12
N LYS A 57 16.70 18.60 -0.87
CA LYS A 57 15.27 18.56 -0.55
C LYS A 57 14.99 17.85 0.77
N ILE A 58 15.72 16.77 1.06
CA ILE A 58 15.64 16.07 2.35
C ILE A 58 16.10 16.99 3.48
N LYS A 59 17.16 17.79 3.29
CA LYS A 59 17.63 18.77 4.27
C LYS A 59 16.55 19.81 4.57
N GLU A 60 15.92 20.35 3.54
CA GLU A 60 14.83 21.33 3.66
C GLU A 60 13.62 20.75 4.42
N LEU A 61 13.24 19.51 4.09
CA LEU A 61 12.09 18.83 4.67
C LEU A 61 12.42 18.02 5.94
N TRP A 62 13.64 18.10 6.46
CA TRP A 62 14.13 17.22 7.52
C TRP A 62 13.18 17.15 8.73
N PRO A 63 12.69 18.29 9.30
CA PRO A 63 11.79 18.24 10.45
C PRO A 63 10.49 17.46 10.17
N ASN A 64 9.95 17.58 8.96
CA ASN A 64 8.72 16.88 8.56
C ASN A 64 8.99 15.40 8.33
N LEU A 65 10.12 15.09 7.67
CA LEU A 65 10.52 13.72 7.40
C LEU A 65 10.88 12.96 8.67
N THR A 66 11.34 13.63 9.73
CA THR A 66 11.72 12.99 11.00
C THR A 66 10.72 13.24 12.13
N ALA A 67 9.56 13.86 11.86
CA ALA A 67 8.55 14.12 12.89
C ALA A 67 8.10 12.84 13.60
N PHE A 68 8.07 11.71 12.89
CA PHE A 68 7.67 10.41 13.42
C PHE A 68 8.56 9.88 14.56
N TYR A 69 9.79 10.39 14.71
CA TYR A 69 10.65 10.07 15.85
C TYR A 69 10.11 10.57 17.19
N PHE A 70 9.19 11.55 17.17
CA PHE A 70 8.64 12.22 18.34
C PHE A 70 7.18 11.82 18.59
N VAL A 71 6.69 10.80 17.88
CA VAL A 71 5.33 10.28 18.05
C VAL A 71 5.41 8.92 18.72
N ASP A 72 4.80 8.80 19.89
CA ASP A 72 4.78 7.54 20.64
C ASP A 72 4.07 6.44 19.84
N GLY A 73 4.70 5.26 19.80
CA GLY A 73 4.15 4.11 19.07
C GLY A 73 4.20 4.22 17.54
N ALA A 74 4.92 5.22 16.98
CA ALA A 74 5.11 5.31 15.55
C ALA A 74 5.75 4.01 14.99
N PRO A 75 5.21 3.44 13.91
CA PRO A 75 5.78 2.23 13.35
C PRO A 75 7.12 2.55 12.69
N ALA A 76 8.14 1.74 12.99
CA ALA A 76 9.48 1.90 12.40
C ALA A 76 9.53 1.59 10.89
N THR A 77 8.45 1.03 10.34
CA THR A 77 8.35 0.69 8.91
C THR A 77 7.12 1.34 8.31
N ASN A 78 7.25 1.80 7.08
CA ASN A 78 6.16 2.34 6.27
C ASN A 78 5.37 1.24 5.53
N ASN A 79 5.64 -0.05 5.80
CA ASN A 79 5.06 -1.19 5.10
C ASN A 79 3.53 -1.13 5.03
N ALA A 80 2.84 -0.69 6.09
CA ALA A 80 1.39 -0.56 6.08
C ALA A 80 0.90 0.44 5.01
N ILE A 81 1.60 1.57 4.89
CA ILE A 81 1.30 2.62 3.91
C ILE A 81 1.68 2.16 2.49
N GLU A 82 2.85 1.55 2.34
CA GLU A 82 3.30 1.02 1.04
C GLU A 82 2.39 -0.09 0.53
N ASN A 83 1.96 -0.99 1.40
CA ASN A 83 1.01 -2.05 1.08
C ASN A 83 -0.35 -1.47 0.69
N TYR A 84 -0.84 -0.48 1.44
CA TYR A 84 -2.11 0.20 1.13
C TYR A 84 -2.08 0.82 -0.26
N TYR A 85 -1.05 1.61 -0.58
CA TYR A 85 -0.94 2.26 -1.88
C TYR A 85 -0.64 1.26 -3.00
N SER A 86 0.19 0.23 -2.77
CA SER A 86 0.46 -0.80 -3.77
C SER A 86 -0.81 -1.59 -4.11
N THR A 87 -1.61 -1.94 -3.11
CA THR A 87 -2.86 -2.69 -3.31
C THR A 87 -3.93 -1.82 -3.97
N SER A 88 -4.14 -0.60 -3.49
CA SER A 88 -5.17 0.32 -4.01
C SER A 88 -4.84 0.88 -5.40
N LEU A 89 -3.63 1.42 -5.62
CA LEU A 89 -3.29 2.05 -6.90
C LEU A 89 -3.01 1.05 -8.02
N LYS A 90 -2.36 -0.09 -7.73
CA LYS A 90 -2.01 -1.05 -8.78
C LYS A 90 -3.08 -2.10 -8.99
N THR A 91 -3.70 -2.65 -7.95
CA THR A 91 -4.60 -3.80 -8.10
C THR A 91 -6.04 -3.36 -8.35
N HIS A 92 -6.58 -2.45 -7.54
CA HIS A 92 -7.96 -1.98 -7.72
C HIS A 92 -8.13 -1.13 -8.98
N ARG A 93 -7.21 -0.20 -9.24
CA ARG A 93 -7.27 0.67 -10.43
C ARG A 93 -7.09 -0.10 -11.75
N LYS A 94 -6.19 -1.09 -11.81
CA LYS A 94 -6.05 -1.95 -13.01
C LYS A 94 -7.24 -2.86 -13.23
N ARG A 95 -7.90 -3.31 -12.16
CA ARG A 95 -9.12 -4.14 -12.26
C ARG A 95 -10.28 -3.34 -12.84
N GLN A 96 -10.48 -2.10 -12.37
CA GLN A 96 -11.48 -1.17 -12.91
C GLN A 96 -11.23 -0.77 -14.38
N LEU A 97 -9.96 -0.77 -14.81
CA LEU A 97 -9.56 -0.44 -16.18
C LEU A 97 -9.55 -1.65 -17.13
N LYS A 98 -9.97 -2.85 -16.70
CA LYS A 98 -10.15 -3.97 -17.63
C LYS A 98 -11.29 -3.62 -18.58
N THR A 99 -10.94 -3.44 -19.86
CA THR A 99 -11.79 -2.94 -20.95
C THR A 99 -13.15 -3.64 -21.02
N ARG A 100 -13.20 -4.95 -20.70
CA ARG A 100 -14.45 -5.72 -20.65
C ARG A 100 -15.47 -5.22 -19.62
N GLU A 101 -15.05 -4.93 -18.39
CA GLU A 101 -16.02 -4.50 -17.34
C GLU A 101 -16.64 -3.14 -17.68
N ILE A 102 -15.87 -2.24 -18.29
CA ILE A 102 -16.38 -0.94 -18.75
C ILE A 102 -17.30 -1.12 -19.98
N GLU A 103 -16.89 -1.93 -20.95
CA GLU A 103 -17.68 -2.20 -22.16
C GLU A 103 -19.02 -2.89 -21.81
N ASP A 104 -18.99 -3.86 -20.89
CA ASP A 104 -20.17 -4.55 -20.41
C ASP A 104 -21.10 -3.60 -19.64
N GLN A 105 -20.56 -2.69 -18.82
CA GLN A 105 -21.34 -1.63 -18.15
C GLN A 105 -21.96 -0.65 -19.15
N MET A 106 -21.25 -0.26 -20.21
CA MET A 106 -21.77 0.60 -21.27
C MET A 106 -22.91 -0.09 -22.03
N ARG A 107 -22.74 -1.38 -22.36
CA ARG A 107 -23.78 -2.20 -23.01
C ARG A 107 -25.01 -2.36 -22.12
N LEU A 108 -24.84 -2.71 -20.84
CA LEU A 108 -25.93 -2.80 -19.86
C LEU A 108 -26.67 -1.46 -19.71
N SER A 109 -25.94 -0.35 -19.65
CA SER A 109 -26.53 0.99 -19.58
C SER A 109 -27.30 1.38 -20.85
N ALA A 110 -26.83 0.95 -22.02
CA ALA A 110 -27.56 1.13 -23.28
C ALA A 110 -28.85 0.30 -23.32
N LEU A 111 -28.78 -0.98 -22.94
CA LEU A 111 -29.95 -1.88 -22.85
C LEU A 111 -31.00 -1.36 -21.87
N LYS A 112 -30.57 -0.81 -20.73
CA LYS A 112 -31.46 -0.18 -19.74
C LYS A 112 -32.16 1.06 -20.29
N ARG A 113 -31.43 1.93 -20.99
CA ARG A 113 -32.03 3.12 -21.63
C ARG A 113 -32.97 2.76 -22.78
N ALA A 114 -32.71 1.67 -23.48
CA ALA A 114 -33.59 1.13 -24.52
C ALA A 114 -34.85 0.42 -23.98
N GLY A 115 -35.03 0.37 -22.64
CA GLY A 115 -36.18 -0.27 -22.02
C GLY A 115 -36.18 -1.80 -22.13
N MET A 116 -35.04 -2.42 -22.45
CA MET A 116 -34.92 -3.88 -22.61
C MET A 116 -34.91 -4.63 -21.29
N PHE A 117 -34.61 -3.94 -20.18
CA PHE A 117 -34.90 -4.46 -18.84
C PHE A 117 -36.33 -4.07 -18.49
N GLY A 118 -37.21 -5.07 -18.43
CA GLY A 118 -38.56 -4.90 -17.87
C GLY A 118 -38.50 -4.36 -16.44
N LYS A 119 -39.63 -3.88 -15.93
CA LYS A 119 -39.72 -3.58 -14.49
C LYS A 119 -39.45 -4.88 -13.73
N PRO A 120 -38.55 -4.88 -12.73
CA PRO A 120 -38.37 -6.06 -11.90
C PRO A 120 -39.72 -6.37 -11.23
N GLU A 121 -40.32 -7.49 -11.60
CA GLU A 121 -41.61 -7.95 -11.04
C GLU A 121 -41.46 -8.34 -9.58
N LYS A 122 -40.26 -8.74 -9.18
CA LYS A 122 -39.90 -9.08 -7.81
C LYS A 122 -38.72 -8.24 -7.34
N THR A 123 -38.76 -7.82 -6.09
CA THR A 123 -37.64 -7.14 -5.45
C THR A 123 -36.49 -8.13 -5.20
N LEU A 124 -35.26 -7.61 -5.07
CA LEU A 124 -34.09 -8.41 -4.66
C LEU A 124 -34.33 -9.13 -3.32
N LEU A 125 -35.07 -8.49 -2.41
CA LEU A 125 -35.45 -9.07 -1.13
C LEU A 125 -36.40 -10.26 -1.31
N GLU A 126 -37.43 -10.13 -2.14
CA GLU A 126 -38.35 -11.24 -2.46
C GLU A 126 -37.60 -12.40 -3.13
N ALA A 127 -36.68 -12.11 -4.05
CA ALA A 127 -35.86 -13.14 -4.67
C ALA A 127 -34.94 -13.86 -3.67
N PHE A 128 -34.39 -13.13 -2.70
CA PHE A 128 -33.57 -13.70 -1.63
C PHE A 128 -34.40 -14.57 -0.68
N LEU A 129 -35.63 -14.14 -0.36
CA LEU A 129 -36.56 -14.89 0.50
C LEU A 129 -37.00 -16.22 -0.13
N MET A 130 -37.05 -16.35 -1.47
CA MET A 130 -37.35 -17.63 -2.15
C MET A 130 -36.32 -18.74 -1.88
N PHE A 131 -35.11 -18.40 -1.42
CA PHE A 131 -34.05 -19.37 -1.09
C PHE A 131 -34.00 -19.73 0.40
N ILE A 132 -34.84 -19.12 1.23
CA ILE A 132 -34.96 -19.46 2.65
C ILE A 132 -36.02 -20.57 2.78
N PRO A 133 -35.67 -21.82 3.11
CA PRO A 133 -36.60 -22.95 2.94
C PRO A 133 -37.78 -23.02 3.93
N PHE A 134 -38.09 -21.97 4.71
CA PHE A 134 -39.04 -22.05 5.82
C PHE A 134 -39.81 -20.75 6.13
N LEU A 135 -40.10 -19.92 5.12
CA LEU A 135 -40.95 -18.73 5.30
C LEU A 135 -42.32 -18.85 4.62
N ASP A 136 -42.89 -20.06 4.60
CA ASP A 136 -44.29 -20.29 4.25
C ASP A 136 -45.04 -20.68 5.54
N PRO A 137 -45.66 -19.73 6.27
CA PRO A 137 -46.66 -20.07 7.26
C PRO A 137 -47.95 -20.32 6.47
N GLY A 138 -48.27 -21.59 6.24
CA GLY A 138 -49.52 -21.99 5.60
C GLY A 138 -50.77 -21.36 6.22
#